data_AF-A0A0C3FK06-F1
#
_entry.id   AF-A0A0C3FK06-F1
#
_cell.length_a   1.000
_cell.length_b   1.000
_cell.length_c   1.000
_cell.angle_alpha   90.00
_cell.angle_beta   90.00
_cell.angle_gamma   90.00
#
_symmetry.space_group_name_H-M   'P 1'
#
loop_
_entity.id
_entity.type
_entity.pdbx_description
1 polymer ?
#
loop_
_entity_poly.entity_id
_entity_poly.type
_entity_poly.pdbx_seq_one_letter_code
_entity_poly.pdbx_strand_id
1 'polypeptide(L)'
;MGQYWRVVNLEKRQTPSRGHWGKLGECLFDGSPDTLVPLLKQPFDVVPHAKNSDSALPLETSWAGDRIICLGDYHEDLPAGMLSISEQEELDKADEGEGMTLYEFASQHYQYVNGISAFNRPQPSGGHWILRNLSKYEYVREEAIKVAGGKGMSDNRSSKEIGLGQVVLSRICWSTDDSCAMSYYDKDIHRGVWAGDRFDITTINQIGVKDGEKQWTDVSDEVAKEMTEIWVGEYGNEWLEHKNKIQNA
;
A
#
# COMPACT_ATOMS: atom_id res chain seq x y z
N MET A 1 23.25 2.76 -0.86
CA MET A 1 22.69 4.12 -0.74
C MET A 1 21.20 4.02 -0.96
N GLY A 2 20.39 4.94 -0.43
CA GLY A 2 18.94 4.87 -0.56
C GLY A 2 18.29 6.11 0.01
N GLN A 3 17.20 6.53 -0.62
CA GLN A 3 16.35 7.62 -0.20
C GLN A 3 15.36 7.15 0.88
N TYR A 4 14.80 8.07 1.65
CA TYR A 4 13.75 7.80 2.63
C TYR A 4 12.37 7.88 2.01
N TRP A 5 11.48 7.01 2.46
CA TRP A 5 10.13 6.89 1.90
C TRP A 5 9.06 7.20 2.93
N ARG A 6 7.99 7.85 2.48
CA ARG A 6 6.84 8.22 3.30
C ARG A 6 5.52 8.01 2.58
N VAL A 7 4.63 7.24 3.20
CA VAL A 7 3.24 7.10 2.73
C VAL A 7 2.40 8.25 3.27
N VAL A 8 1.67 8.92 2.37
CA VAL A 8 0.79 10.04 2.71
C VAL A 8 -0.61 9.79 2.16
N ASN A 9 -1.62 10.11 2.98
CA ASN A 9 -3.00 10.28 2.57
C ASN A 9 -3.27 11.78 2.41
N LEU A 10 -3.55 12.21 1.17
CA LEU A 10 -3.73 13.62 0.82
C LEU A 10 -5.03 14.20 1.36
N GLU A 11 -6.14 13.45 1.24
CA GLU A 11 -7.48 13.91 1.64
C GLU A 11 -7.55 14.22 3.14
N LYS A 12 -6.89 13.38 3.95
CA LYS A 12 -6.93 13.49 5.41
C LYS A 12 -5.73 14.20 6.01
N ARG A 13 -4.71 14.52 5.21
CA ARG A 13 -3.42 15.04 5.68
C ARG A 13 -2.83 14.12 6.77
N GLN A 14 -2.79 12.83 6.47
CA GLN A 14 -2.36 11.81 7.42
C GLN A 14 -1.18 11.00 6.88
N THR A 15 -0.33 10.52 7.79
CA THR A 15 0.75 9.57 7.52
C THR A 15 0.66 8.45 8.56
N PRO A 16 1.00 7.18 8.25
CA PRO A 16 1.05 6.14 9.26
C PRO A 16 2.05 6.51 10.36
N SER A 17 1.77 6.17 11.62
CA SER A 17 2.58 6.57 12.79
C SER A 17 3.95 5.91 12.87
N ARG A 18 4.19 4.84 12.12
CA ARG A 18 5.54 4.38 11.77
C ARG A 18 6.19 5.27 10.69
N GLY A 19 5.91 6.58 10.71
CA GLY A 19 6.00 7.51 9.58
C GLY A 19 7.38 7.84 9.03
N HIS A 20 8.43 7.17 9.51
CA HIS A 20 9.66 6.99 8.74
C HIS A 20 9.68 5.53 8.32
N TRP A 21 9.20 5.24 7.11
CA TRP A 21 9.30 3.89 6.55
C TRP A 21 10.74 3.54 6.18
N GLY A 22 11.71 4.41 6.52
CA GLY A 22 13.11 4.17 6.25
C GLY A 22 13.34 4.11 4.75
N LYS A 23 14.23 3.22 4.35
CA LYS A 23 14.48 2.94 2.93
C LYS A 23 13.47 1.94 2.40
N LEU A 24 13.15 2.02 1.11
CA LEU A 24 12.16 1.11 0.50
C LEU A 24 12.55 -0.36 0.66
N GLY A 25 13.82 -0.70 0.45
CA GLY A 25 14.35 -2.06 0.67
C GLY A 25 14.39 -2.54 2.13
N GLU A 26 14.08 -1.67 3.09
CA GLU A 26 13.89 -2.07 4.48
C GLU A 26 12.40 -2.27 4.77
N CYS A 27 11.56 -1.26 4.52
CA CYS A 27 10.13 -1.34 4.87
C CYS A 27 9.32 -2.28 4.00
N LEU A 28 9.60 -2.42 2.70
CA LEU A 28 8.82 -3.31 1.83
C LEU A 28 8.87 -4.76 2.34
N PHE A 29 9.95 -5.12 3.04
CA PHE A 29 10.24 -6.46 3.51
C PHE A 29 10.29 -6.60 5.04
N ASP A 30 9.86 -5.64 5.85
CA ASP A 30 9.85 -5.81 7.33
C ASP A 30 8.44 -6.07 7.91
N GLY A 31 7.41 -6.03 7.07
CA GLY A 31 5.99 -6.14 7.43
C GLY A 31 5.31 -4.80 7.71
N SER A 32 6.01 -3.67 7.62
CA SER A 32 5.41 -2.33 7.71
C SER A 32 4.24 -2.08 6.74
N PRO A 33 4.23 -2.60 5.50
CA PRO A 33 3.11 -2.41 4.57
C PRO A 33 1.78 -2.96 5.08
N ASP A 34 1.80 -3.94 6.00
CA ASP A 34 0.59 -4.53 6.57
C ASP A 34 -0.21 -3.51 7.41
N THR A 35 0.43 -2.42 7.83
CA THR A 35 -0.24 -1.32 8.54
C THR A 35 -1.20 -0.52 7.65
N LEU A 36 -1.07 -0.60 6.32
CA LEU A 36 -2.00 0.03 5.37
C LEU A 36 -3.29 -0.76 5.22
N VAL A 37 -3.23 -2.07 5.35
CA VAL A 37 -4.38 -2.97 5.18
C VAL A 37 -5.58 -2.59 6.05
N PRO A 38 -5.45 -2.34 7.38
CA PRO A 38 -6.58 -1.90 8.19
C PRO A 38 -7.09 -0.52 7.78
N LEU A 39 -6.21 0.43 7.41
CA LEU A 39 -6.60 1.78 7.01
C LEU A 39 -7.45 1.74 5.72
N LEU A 40 -7.07 0.90 4.75
CA LEU A 40 -7.73 0.79 3.46
C LEU A 40 -9.02 -0.04 3.46
N LYS A 41 -9.27 -0.82 4.50
CA LYS A 41 -10.49 -1.63 4.56
C LYS A 41 -11.72 -0.75 4.58
N GLN A 42 -12.68 -1.10 3.74
CA GLN A 42 -14.02 -0.55 3.89
C GLN A 42 -14.52 -0.90 5.31
N PRO A 43 -15.06 0.07 6.07
CA PRO A 43 -15.81 -0.26 7.26
C PRO A 43 -16.95 -1.18 6.81
N PHE A 44 -16.96 -2.43 7.28
CA PHE A 44 -18.03 -3.36 6.97
C PHE A 44 -19.36 -2.69 7.31
N ASP A 45 -20.35 -2.77 6.41
CA ASP A 45 -21.71 -2.40 6.73
C ASP A 45 -22.08 -3.15 8.02
N VAL A 46 -22.19 -2.40 9.14
CA VAL A 46 -22.53 -2.96 10.44
C VAL A 46 -23.88 -3.64 10.24
N VAL A 47 -23.88 -4.96 10.16
CA VAL A 47 -25.11 -5.74 10.09
C VAL A 47 -25.93 -5.28 11.30
N PRO A 48 -27.17 -4.76 11.15
CA PRO A 48 -27.92 -4.11 12.23
C PRO A 48 -28.21 -5.00 13.46
N HIS A 49 -27.72 -6.23 13.50
CA HIS A 49 -27.97 -7.23 14.53
C HIS A 49 -26.70 -7.74 15.23
N ALA A 50 -25.50 -7.31 14.84
CA ALA A 50 -24.28 -7.65 15.57
C ALA A 50 -24.10 -6.65 16.73
N LYS A 51 -24.62 -7.01 17.90
CA LYS A 51 -24.57 -6.18 19.11
C LYS A 51 -23.17 -5.93 19.69
N ASN A 52 -22.09 -6.39 19.06
CA ASN A 52 -20.71 -6.08 19.43
C ASN A 52 -19.85 -6.15 18.15
N SER A 53 -19.44 -5.01 17.60
CA SER A 53 -18.40 -4.97 16.55
C SER A 53 -17.31 -3.98 16.94
N ASP A 54 -16.40 -4.43 17.81
CA ASP A 54 -15.18 -3.70 18.21
C ASP A 54 -14.12 -3.62 17.08
N SER A 55 -14.48 -3.88 15.81
CA SER A 55 -13.53 -4.04 14.71
C SER A 55 -13.61 -2.99 13.60
N ALA A 56 -14.59 -2.08 13.63
CA ALA A 56 -14.66 -0.97 12.68
C ALA A 56 -13.76 0.17 13.17
N LEU A 57 -12.78 0.56 12.34
CA LEU A 57 -12.06 1.82 12.56
C LEU A 57 -13.08 2.96 12.56
N PRO A 58 -12.94 3.96 13.45
CA PRO A 58 -13.69 5.21 13.31
C PRO A 58 -13.60 5.73 11.87
N LEU A 59 -14.69 6.20 11.29
CA LEU A 59 -14.72 6.68 9.90
C LEU A 59 -13.61 7.73 9.62
N GLU A 60 -13.26 8.51 10.64
CA GLU A 60 -12.18 9.50 10.62
C GLU A 60 -10.78 8.90 10.43
N THR A 61 -10.56 7.62 10.77
CA THR A 61 -9.27 6.92 10.63
C THR A 61 -9.22 5.92 9.47
N SER A 62 -10.35 5.66 8.80
CA SER A 62 -10.37 4.89 7.55
C SER A 62 -9.83 5.73 6.40
N TRP A 63 -9.00 5.12 5.56
CA TRP A 63 -8.47 5.67 4.30
C TRP A 63 -9.15 5.07 3.07
N ALA A 64 -10.22 4.29 3.25
CA ALA A 64 -10.94 3.68 2.16
C ALA A 64 -11.57 4.77 1.26
N GLY A 65 -11.13 4.84 0.01
CA GLY A 65 -11.55 5.82 -0.99
C GLY A 65 -10.61 7.03 -1.15
N ASP A 66 -9.56 7.13 -0.33
CA ASP A 66 -8.68 8.30 -0.30
C ASP A 66 -7.49 8.18 -1.26
N ARG A 67 -6.94 9.33 -1.69
CA ARG A 67 -5.72 9.43 -2.51
C ARG A 67 -4.49 9.15 -1.66
N ILE A 68 -3.72 8.14 -2.04
CA ILE A 68 -2.54 7.71 -1.30
C ILE A 68 -1.32 7.59 -2.23
N ILE A 69 -0.17 8.04 -1.75
CA ILE A 69 1.12 7.95 -2.44
C ILE A 69 2.23 7.64 -1.45
N CYS A 70 3.28 6.93 -1.90
CA CYS A 70 4.52 6.75 -1.16
C CYS A 70 5.62 7.58 -1.83
N LEU A 71 6.04 8.67 -1.19
CA LEU A 71 7.02 9.61 -1.73
C LEU A 71 8.42 9.28 -1.24
N GLY A 72 9.39 9.26 -2.16
CA GLY A 72 10.81 9.30 -1.82
C GLY A 72 11.27 10.74 -1.55
N ASP A 73 12.17 10.95 -0.59
CA ASP A 73 12.67 12.29 -0.23
C ASP A 73 13.56 12.94 -1.31
N TYR A 74 13.88 12.22 -2.40
CA TYR A 74 14.59 12.75 -3.57
C TYR A 74 13.65 13.06 -4.75
N HIS A 75 12.33 12.99 -4.58
CA HIS A 75 11.39 13.32 -5.65
C HIS A 75 11.48 14.81 -6.02
N GLU A 76 11.59 15.10 -7.31
CA GLU A 76 11.53 16.46 -7.87
C GLU A 76 10.21 16.73 -8.59
N ASP A 77 9.41 15.69 -8.86
CA ASP A 77 8.12 15.77 -9.52
C ASP A 77 7.02 15.00 -8.78
N LEU A 78 5.78 15.22 -9.19
CA LEU A 78 4.60 14.51 -8.72
C LEU A 78 3.79 14.00 -9.93
N PRO A 79 2.99 12.92 -9.77
CA PRO A 79 2.08 12.48 -10.81
C PRO A 79 1.17 13.63 -11.27
N ALA A 80 0.97 13.72 -12.59
CA ALA A 80 0.22 14.82 -13.19
C ALA A 80 -1.22 14.87 -12.64
N GLY A 81 -1.64 16.05 -12.19
CA GLY A 81 -3.00 16.27 -11.65
C GLY A 81 -3.25 15.64 -10.28
N MET A 82 -2.21 15.15 -9.59
CA MET A 82 -2.38 14.53 -8.28
C MET A 82 -2.80 15.52 -7.20
N LEU A 83 -2.17 16.71 -7.19
CA LEU A 83 -2.56 17.80 -6.30
C LEU A 83 -3.67 18.63 -6.93
N SER A 84 -4.69 18.93 -6.13
CA SER A 84 -5.66 19.97 -6.45
C SER A 84 -5.00 21.35 -6.42
N ILE A 85 -5.64 22.33 -7.05
CA ILE A 85 -5.15 23.71 -7.07
C ILE A 85 -4.94 24.25 -5.65
N SER A 86 -5.85 23.95 -4.72
CA SER A 86 -5.73 24.37 -3.32
C SER A 86 -4.58 23.68 -2.58
N GLU A 87 -4.33 22.39 -2.84
CA GLU A 87 -3.21 21.67 -2.24
C GLU A 87 -1.87 22.19 -2.76
N GLN A 88 -1.79 22.52 -4.05
CA GLN A 88 -0.61 23.15 -4.63
C GLN A 88 -0.39 24.55 -4.03
N GLU A 89 -1.42 25.38 -3.94
CA GLU A 89 -1.31 26.71 -3.33
C GLU A 89 -0.90 26.66 -1.84
N GLU A 90 -1.32 25.64 -1.10
CA GLU A 90 -0.89 25.45 0.29
C GLU A 90 0.59 25.09 0.38
N LEU A 91 1.07 24.21 -0.50
CA LEU A 91 2.48 23.84 -0.59
C LEU A 91 3.33 25.06 -0.97
N ASP A 92 2.92 25.81 -1.99
CA ASP A 92 3.61 27.00 -2.47
C ASP A 92 3.68 28.11 -1.40
N LYS A 93 2.66 28.22 -0.53
CA LYS A 93 2.65 29.19 0.59
C LYS A 93 3.56 28.78 1.74
N ALA A 94 3.78 27.48 1.93
CA ALA A 94 4.67 26.96 2.95
C ALA A 94 6.13 26.98 2.52
N ASP A 95 6.40 27.10 1.22
CA ASP A 95 7.75 27.29 0.69
C ASP A 95 8.30 28.67 1.08
N GLU A 96 9.20 28.69 2.07
CA GLU A 96 9.96 29.88 2.48
C GLU A 96 11.12 30.22 1.53
N GLY A 97 11.09 29.68 0.30
CA GLY A 97 12.08 29.91 -0.75
C GLY A 97 13.23 28.90 -0.78
N GLU A 98 13.10 27.78 -0.05
CA GLU A 98 14.08 26.69 -0.02
C GLU A 98 13.71 25.52 -0.93
N GLY A 99 12.52 25.55 -1.56
CA GLY A 99 12.04 24.49 -2.43
C GLY A 99 11.34 23.38 -1.65
N MET A 100 10.38 23.75 -0.80
CA MET A 100 9.64 22.81 0.03
C MET A 100 8.95 21.73 -0.82
N THR A 101 9.37 20.48 -0.62
CA THR A 101 8.75 19.33 -1.29
C THR A 101 7.49 18.85 -0.56
N LEU A 102 6.64 18.08 -1.23
CA LEU A 102 5.47 17.47 -0.58
C LEU A 102 5.88 16.49 0.53
N TYR A 103 7.04 15.84 0.39
CA TYR A 103 7.60 14.97 1.42
C TYR A 103 7.89 15.74 2.72
N GLU A 104 8.55 16.90 2.61
CA GLU A 104 8.88 17.76 3.74
C GLU A 104 7.63 18.40 4.34
N PHE A 105 6.74 18.94 3.49
CA PHE A 105 5.47 19.51 3.92
C PHE A 105 4.64 18.49 4.70
N ALA A 106 4.49 17.27 4.18
CA ALA A 106 3.79 16.21 4.90
C ALA A 106 4.48 15.85 6.22
N SER A 107 5.81 15.86 6.28
CA SER A 107 6.54 15.61 7.52
C SER A 107 6.28 16.64 8.62
N GLN A 108 6.00 17.89 8.24
CA GLN A 108 5.76 18.98 9.18
C GLN A 108 4.29 19.14 9.54
N HIS A 109 3.38 18.88 8.60
CA HIS A 109 1.97 19.27 8.72
C HIS A 109 0.99 18.10 8.83
N TYR A 110 1.37 16.87 8.41
CA TYR A 110 0.42 15.76 8.40
C TYR A 110 0.37 15.05 9.76
N GLN A 111 -0.82 14.58 10.12
CA GLN A 111 -1.07 13.89 11.37
C GLN A 111 -0.67 12.42 11.29
N TYR A 112 -0.04 11.92 12.37
CA TYR A 112 0.29 10.51 12.49
C TYR A 112 -0.95 9.68 12.88
N VAL A 113 -1.25 8.64 12.11
CA VAL A 113 -2.31 7.67 12.44
C VAL A 113 -1.72 6.31 12.80
N ASN A 114 -2.15 5.77 13.94
CA ASN A 114 -1.77 4.40 14.31
C ASN A 114 -2.56 3.41 13.46
N GLY A 115 -1.88 2.68 12.59
CA GLY A 115 -2.43 1.46 12.01
C GLY A 115 -2.68 0.46 13.14
N ILE A 116 -3.92 -0.02 13.30
CA ILE A 116 -4.20 -1.12 14.22
C ILE A 116 -3.43 -2.33 13.72
N SER A 117 -2.74 -3.04 14.61
CA SER A 117 -1.98 -4.22 14.21
C SER A 117 -2.89 -5.27 13.54
N ALA A 118 -2.46 -5.77 12.38
CA ALA A 118 -3.21 -6.69 11.53
C ALA A 118 -3.49 -8.08 12.17
N PHE A 119 -2.98 -8.34 13.39
CA PHE A 119 -3.11 -9.63 14.08
C PHE A 119 -4.55 -10.08 14.35
N ASN A 120 -5.52 -9.16 14.34
CA ASN A 120 -6.94 -9.48 14.47
C ASN A 120 -7.72 -9.16 13.19
N ARG A 121 -7.35 -9.75 12.05
CA ARG A 121 -8.17 -9.71 10.83
C ARG A 121 -9.25 -10.80 10.91
N PRO A 122 -10.54 -10.47 11.10
CA PRO A 122 -11.59 -11.46 10.94
C PRO A 122 -11.57 -11.92 9.47
N GLN A 123 -11.64 -13.23 9.26
CA GLN A 123 -11.87 -13.75 7.92
C GLN A 123 -13.25 -13.27 7.44
N PRO A 124 -13.39 -12.87 6.17
CA PRO A 124 -14.66 -12.46 5.62
C PRO A 124 -15.60 -13.67 5.65
N SER A 125 -16.83 -13.46 6.10
CA SER A 125 -17.86 -14.50 6.18
C SER A 125 -18.36 -14.97 4.80
N GLY A 126 -17.92 -14.33 3.72
CA GLY A 126 -18.15 -14.77 2.35
C GLY A 126 -17.32 -13.97 1.34
N GLY A 127 -16.50 -14.68 0.56
CA GLY A 127 -15.66 -14.13 -0.51
C GLY A 127 -14.20 -13.91 -0.10
N HIS A 128 -13.32 -13.79 -1.08
CA HIS A 128 -11.90 -13.50 -0.86
C HIS A 128 -11.65 -11.99 -0.78
N TRP A 129 -10.60 -11.59 -0.07
CA TRP A 129 -10.20 -10.19 0.02
C TRP A 129 -9.62 -9.71 -1.31
N ILE A 130 -9.99 -8.49 -1.67
CA ILE A 130 -9.45 -7.79 -2.83
C ILE A 130 -8.96 -6.40 -2.40
N LEU A 131 -7.89 -5.94 -3.05
CA LEU A 131 -7.50 -4.54 -3.10
C LEU A 131 -8.04 -3.95 -4.40
N ARG A 132 -8.68 -2.78 -4.32
CA ARG A 132 -9.22 -2.09 -5.48
C ARG A 132 -8.54 -0.75 -5.68
N ASN A 133 -8.10 -0.49 -6.91
CA ASN A 133 -7.80 0.84 -7.38
C ASN A 133 -9.09 1.44 -7.97
N LEU A 134 -9.68 2.39 -7.23
CA LEU A 134 -10.93 3.05 -7.58
C LEU A 134 -10.77 4.09 -8.69
N SER A 135 -9.55 4.61 -8.91
CA SER A 135 -9.25 5.55 -10.00
C SER A 135 -9.26 4.84 -11.36
N LYS A 136 -8.77 3.60 -11.40
CA LYS A 136 -8.54 2.84 -12.65
C LYS A 136 -9.52 1.70 -12.88
N TYR A 137 -10.34 1.37 -11.88
CA TYR A 137 -11.21 0.19 -11.88
C TYR A 137 -10.43 -1.11 -12.05
N GLU A 138 -9.29 -1.20 -11.37
CA GLU A 138 -8.46 -2.40 -11.32
C GLU A 138 -8.56 -3.04 -9.93
N TYR A 139 -8.46 -4.36 -9.85
CA TYR A 139 -8.41 -5.04 -8.56
C TYR A 139 -7.41 -6.20 -8.54
N VAL A 140 -6.94 -6.51 -7.33
CA VAL A 140 -6.03 -7.61 -7.03
C VAL A 140 -6.67 -8.50 -5.97
N ARG A 141 -6.73 -9.79 -6.27
CA ARG A 141 -7.14 -10.85 -5.35
C ARG A 141 -6.02 -11.22 -4.40
N GLU A 142 -6.30 -11.20 -3.10
CA GLU A 142 -5.33 -11.58 -2.08
C GLU A 142 -4.83 -13.02 -2.28
N GLU A 143 -5.70 -13.95 -2.62
CA GLU A 143 -5.38 -15.37 -2.85
C GLU A 143 -4.41 -15.60 -4.02
N ALA A 144 -4.39 -14.71 -5.02
CA ALA A 144 -3.48 -14.82 -6.15
C ALA A 144 -2.04 -14.42 -5.79
N ILE A 145 -1.89 -13.52 -4.82
CA ILE A 145 -0.59 -12.96 -4.40
C ILE A 145 -0.07 -13.59 -3.10
N LYS A 146 -0.95 -14.17 -2.28
CA LYS A 146 -0.61 -14.53 -0.90
C LYS A 146 0.44 -15.63 -0.86
N VAL A 147 1.61 -15.29 -0.34
CA VAL A 147 2.66 -16.25 0.00
C VAL A 147 2.77 -16.26 1.52
N ALA A 148 2.42 -17.39 2.14
CA ALA A 148 2.53 -17.56 3.58
C ALA A 148 4.01 -17.65 4.01
N GLY A 149 4.34 -17.15 5.20
CA GLY A 149 5.68 -17.25 5.73
C GLY A 149 5.95 -18.69 6.15
N GLY A 150 7.04 -19.28 5.66
CA GLY A 150 7.40 -20.64 6.06
C GLY A 150 8.33 -20.67 7.27
N LYS A 151 8.19 -21.71 8.09
CA LYS A 151 9.22 -22.08 9.07
C LYS A 151 10.38 -22.73 8.31
N GLY A 152 11.54 -22.08 8.26
CA GLY A 152 12.75 -22.77 7.78
C GLY A 152 13.90 -21.89 7.30
N MET A 153 13.76 -20.56 7.27
CA MET A 153 14.72 -19.72 6.58
C MET A 153 14.84 -18.39 7.35
N SER A 154 15.88 -18.26 8.19
CA SER A 154 16.23 -17.13 9.08
C SER A 154 15.11 -16.58 10.00
N ASP A 155 15.49 -16.07 11.18
CA ASP A 155 14.58 -15.75 12.31
C ASP A 155 13.48 -14.69 12.08
N ASN A 156 13.38 -14.07 10.89
CA ASN A 156 12.39 -13.02 10.64
C ASN A 156 11.26 -13.49 9.70
N ARG A 157 10.14 -13.94 10.27
CA ARG A 157 8.97 -14.44 9.51
C ARG A 157 8.30 -13.36 8.66
N SER A 158 8.34 -12.09 9.06
CA SER A 158 7.65 -11.00 8.36
C SER A 158 8.29 -10.62 7.03
N SER A 159 9.57 -10.99 6.82
CA SER A 159 10.29 -10.57 5.62
C SER A 159 10.03 -11.41 4.37
N LYS A 160 9.15 -12.40 4.46
CA LYS A 160 8.92 -13.39 3.40
C LYS A 160 7.47 -13.53 2.98
N GLU A 161 6.57 -12.79 3.63
CA GLU A 161 5.15 -12.79 3.34
C GLU A 161 4.81 -11.72 2.29
N ILE A 162 3.96 -12.09 1.35
CA ILE A 162 3.38 -11.15 0.39
C ILE A 162 1.88 -11.07 0.69
N GLY A 163 1.40 -9.87 0.95
CA GLY A 163 -0.01 -9.55 1.12
C GLY A 163 -0.39 -8.27 0.39
N LEU A 164 -1.64 -7.83 0.61
CA LEU A 164 -2.16 -6.63 -0.03
C LEU A 164 -1.37 -5.36 0.35
N GLY A 165 -0.78 -5.31 1.54
CA GLY A 165 0.04 -4.17 1.98
C GLY A 165 1.26 -3.95 1.07
N GLN A 166 2.01 -5.02 0.79
CA GLN A 166 3.20 -4.98 -0.06
C GLN A 166 2.83 -4.62 -1.51
N VAL A 167 1.68 -5.10 -2.00
CA VAL A 167 1.15 -4.72 -3.32
C VAL A 167 0.81 -3.24 -3.38
N VAL A 168 0.12 -2.70 -2.37
CA VAL A 168 -0.16 -1.26 -2.33
C VAL A 168 1.15 -0.49 -2.36
N LEU A 169 2.06 -0.75 -1.40
CA LEU A 169 3.30 0.02 -1.28
C LEU A 169 4.10 0.03 -2.59
N SER A 170 4.35 -1.14 -3.18
CA SER A 170 5.16 -1.27 -4.40
C SER A 170 4.57 -0.51 -5.59
N ARG A 171 3.23 -0.40 -5.70
CA ARG A 171 2.57 0.26 -6.82
C ARG A 171 2.27 1.74 -6.61
N ILE A 172 2.45 2.29 -5.40
CA ILE A 172 2.22 3.71 -5.10
C ILE A 172 3.50 4.53 -4.89
N CYS A 173 4.68 3.91 -5.02
CA CYS A 173 5.97 4.58 -4.85
C CYS A 173 6.20 5.63 -5.95
N TRP A 174 6.73 6.79 -5.58
CA TRP A 174 7.05 7.89 -6.49
C TRP A 174 8.32 8.63 -6.08
N SER A 175 9.32 8.64 -6.96
CA SER A 175 10.51 9.49 -6.93
C SER A 175 11.16 9.58 -8.30
N THR A 176 11.75 10.73 -8.61
CA THR A 176 12.62 10.94 -9.79
C THR A 176 13.93 10.17 -9.69
N ASP A 177 14.38 9.88 -8.46
CA ASP A 177 15.58 9.12 -8.17
C ASP A 177 15.25 7.64 -7.92
N ASP A 178 16.07 6.74 -8.48
CA ASP A 178 15.88 5.29 -8.44
C ASP A 178 16.50 4.60 -7.20
N SER A 179 17.08 5.37 -6.27
CA SER A 179 17.77 4.86 -5.07
C SER A 179 16.82 4.27 -4.04
N CYS A 180 16.37 3.03 -4.26
CA CYS A 180 15.44 2.31 -3.38
C CYS A 180 16.10 1.49 -2.26
N ALA A 181 17.45 1.38 -2.25
CA ALA A 181 18.21 0.47 -1.39
C ALA A 181 17.75 -1.00 -1.46
N MET A 182 17.41 -1.46 -2.65
CA MET A 182 17.00 -2.82 -2.95
C MET A 182 18.01 -3.45 -3.90
N SER A 183 18.14 -4.78 -3.87
CA SER A 183 18.94 -5.52 -4.87
C SER A 183 18.23 -5.61 -6.23
N TYR A 184 16.95 -5.30 -6.24
CA TYR A 184 16.11 -5.24 -7.42
C TYR A 184 16.24 -3.88 -8.12
N TYR A 185 17.10 -3.81 -9.14
CA TYR A 185 17.39 -2.58 -9.90
C TYR A 185 16.72 -2.51 -11.28
N ASP A 186 16.11 -3.61 -11.73
CA ASP A 186 15.70 -3.76 -13.15
C ASP A 186 14.29 -3.24 -13.45
N LYS A 187 13.60 -2.64 -12.47
CA LYS A 187 12.28 -2.01 -12.68
C LYS A 187 12.08 -0.74 -11.88
N ASP A 188 11.32 0.18 -12.48
CA ASP A 188 10.95 1.49 -11.97
C ASP A 188 9.94 1.40 -10.80
N ILE A 189 10.25 0.67 -9.73
CA ILE A 189 9.39 0.63 -8.52
C ILE A 189 9.19 2.03 -7.94
N HIS A 190 10.17 2.91 -8.14
CA HIS A 190 10.09 4.33 -7.79
C HIS A 190 9.12 5.14 -8.67
N ARG A 191 8.51 4.56 -9.72
CA ARG A 191 7.48 5.15 -10.59
C ARG A 191 6.24 4.27 -10.63
N GLY A 192 5.69 3.97 -9.46
CA GLY A 192 4.53 3.13 -9.26
C GLY A 192 3.32 3.59 -10.09
N VAL A 193 2.74 2.66 -10.84
CA VAL A 193 1.62 2.92 -11.76
C VAL A 193 0.34 3.36 -11.07
N TRP A 194 0.23 3.22 -9.75
CA TRP A 194 -0.92 3.63 -8.95
C TRP A 194 -0.60 4.78 -7.97
N ALA A 195 0.53 5.46 -8.13
CA ALA A 195 0.92 6.57 -7.26
C ALA A 195 -0.14 7.70 -7.30
N GLY A 196 -0.70 8.04 -6.14
CA GLY A 196 -1.72 9.09 -6.00
C GLY A 196 -3.16 8.64 -6.26
N ASP A 197 -3.37 7.35 -6.58
CA ASP A 197 -4.71 6.80 -6.83
C ASP A 197 -5.53 6.60 -5.54
N ARG A 198 -6.82 6.30 -5.74
CA ARG A 198 -7.79 6.01 -4.68
C ARG A 198 -7.92 4.52 -4.45
N PHE A 199 -7.93 4.08 -3.18
CA PHE A 199 -7.95 2.65 -2.87
C PHE A 199 -8.94 2.26 -1.80
N ASP A 200 -9.43 1.02 -1.87
CA ASP A 200 -10.00 0.35 -0.71
C ASP A 200 -9.70 -1.16 -0.73
N ILE A 201 -9.99 -1.81 0.40
CA ILE A 201 -9.96 -3.26 0.56
C ILE A 201 -11.36 -3.73 0.95
N THR A 202 -11.89 -4.66 0.16
CA THR A 202 -13.21 -5.27 0.36
C THR A 202 -13.21 -6.74 -0.08
N THR A 203 -14.37 -7.38 -0.18
CA THR A 203 -14.48 -8.75 -0.69
C THR A 203 -14.89 -8.77 -2.16
N ILE A 204 -14.47 -9.80 -2.89
CA ILE A 204 -14.78 -9.97 -4.32
C ILE A 204 -16.28 -9.92 -4.62
N ASN A 205 -17.12 -10.38 -3.69
CA ASN A 205 -18.58 -10.36 -3.82
C ASN A 205 -19.16 -8.94 -3.82
N GLN A 206 -18.40 -7.92 -3.43
CA GLN A 206 -18.82 -6.53 -3.49
C GLN A 206 -18.54 -5.86 -4.84
N ILE A 207 -17.72 -6.48 -5.71
CA ILE A 207 -17.53 -6.01 -7.08
C ILE A 207 -18.89 -6.06 -7.79
N GLY A 208 -19.29 -4.94 -8.41
CA GLY A 208 -20.55 -4.82 -9.16
C GLY A 208 -21.80 -4.58 -8.31
N VAL A 209 -21.76 -4.82 -6.99
CA VAL A 209 -22.89 -4.50 -6.08
C VAL A 209 -22.94 -3.01 -5.76
N LYS A 210 -21.77 -2.38 -5.55
CA LYS A 210 -21.66 -0.97 -5.15
C LYS A 210 -21.33 -0.01 -6.31
N ASP A 211 -20.86 -0.53 -7.44
CA ASP A 211 -20.13 0.25 -8.45
C ASP A 211 -20.86 0.44 -9.79
N GLY A 212 -22.11 -0.02 -9.91
CA GLY A 212 -22.92 0.15 -11.14
C GLY A 212 -22.28 -0.52 -12.36
N GLU A 213 -22.31 0.16 -13.52
CA GLU A 213 -21.82 -0.34 -14.82
C GLU A 213 -20.29 -0.27 -15.01
N LYS A 214 -19.52 0.03 -13.95
CA LYS A 214 -18.05 0.11 -14.04
C LYS A 214 -17.45 -1.25 -14.44
N GLN A 215 -16.62 -1.24 -15.48
CA GLN A 215 -15.91 -2.43 -15.94
C GLN A 215 -14.62 -2.59 -15.13
N TRP A 216 -14.65 -3.51 -14.16
CA TRP A 216 -13.50 -3.83 -13.34
C TRP A 216 -12.56 -4.80 -14.06
N THR A 217 -11.25 -4.49 -14.03
CA THR A 217 -10.20 -5.34 -14.58
C THR A 217 -9.47 -6.06 -13.44
N ASP A 218 -9.37 -7.38 -13.57
CA ASP A 218 -8.56 -8.21 -12.70
C ASP A 218 -7.10 -8.19 -13.13
N VAL A 219 -6.24 -7.55 -12.33
CA VAL A 219 -4.78 -7.46 -12.60
C VAL A 219 -3.97 -8.39 -11.68
N SER A 220 -4.63 -9.38 -11.06
CA SER A 220 -4.01 -10.26 -10.07
C SER A 220 -2.78 -11.01 -10.58
N ASP A 221 -2.83 -11.53 -11.81
CA ASP A 221 -1.73 -12.35 -12.37
C ASP A 221 -0.49 -11.49 -12.70
N GLU A 222 -0.72 -10.28 -13.23
CA GLU A 222 0.34 -9.30 -13.50
C GLU A 222 1.04 -8.90 -12.20
N VAL A 223 0.26 -8.53 -11.19
CA VAL A 223 0.76 -8.12 -9.88
C VAL A 223 1.48 -9.28 -9.19
N ALA A 224 0.92 -10.50 -9.23
CA ALA A 224 1.57 -11.66 -8.62
C ALA A 224 2.94 -11.96 -9.26
N LYS A 225 3.08 -11.74 -10.58
CA LYS A 225 4.35 -11.84 -11.29
C LYS A 225 5.33 -10.75 -10.85
N GLU A 226 4.89 -9.49 -10.83
CA GLU A 226 5.71 -8.36 -10.38
C GLU A 226 6.24 -8.56 -8.95
N MET A 227 5.35 -8.94 -8.02
CA MET A 227 5.75 -9.23 -6.63
C MET A 227 6.74 -10.40 -6.53
N THR A 228 6.60 -11.40 -7.40
CA THR A 228 7.56 -12.52 -7.49
C THR A 228 8.93 -12.03 -7.93
N GLU A 229 9.00 -11.16 -8.94
CA GLU A 229 10.25 -10.62 -9.45
C GLU A 229 10.95 -9.74 -8.40
N ILE A 230 10.20 -8.90 -7.68
CA ILE A 230 10.72 -8.09 -6.57
C ILE A 230 11.35 -8.98 -5.49
N TRP A 231 10.63 -10.02 -5.03
CA TRP A 231 11.13 -10.92 -3.99
C TRP A 231 12.30 -11.80 -4.46
N VAL A 232 12.30 -12.24 -5.72
CA VAL A 232 13.45 -12.97 -6.30
C VAL A 232 14.66 -12.05 -6.46
N GLY A 233 14.45 -10.78 -6.80
CA GLY A 233 15.52 -9.79 -6.84
C GLY A 233 16.20 -9.59 -5.48
N GLU A 234 15.42 -9.59 -4.40
CA GLU A 234 15.93 -9.36 -3.04
C GLU A 234 16.49 -10.63 -2.37
N TYR A 235 15.81 -11.77 -2.52
CA TYR A 235 16.14 -13.01 -1.80
C TYR A 235 16.67 -14.14 -2.68
N GLY A 236 16.74 -13.94 -3.99
CA GLY A 236 17.18 -14.96 -4.95
C GLY A 236 16.17 -16.09 -5.17
N ASN A 237 16.58 -17.07 -5.97
CA ASN A 237 15.74 -18.20 -6.37
C ASN A 237 15.33 -19.12 -5.21
N GLU A 238 16.05 -19.09 -4.08
CA GLU A 238 15.67 -19.87 -2.89
C GLU A 238 14.29 -19.47 -2.37
N TRP A 239 13.93 -18.18 -2.47
CA TRP A 239 12.59 -17.73 -2.11
C TRP A 239 11.52 -18.26 -3.07
N LEU A 240 11.82 -18.36 -4.37
CA LEU A 240 10.89 -18.92 -5.35
C LEU A 240 10.63 -20.42 -5.10
N GLU A 241 11.67 -21.19 -4.78
CA GLU A 241 11.52 -22.58 -4.37
C GLU A 241 10.66 -22.72 -3.12
N HIS A 242 10.84 -21.82 -2.15
CA HIS A 242 10.06 -21.77 -0.92
C HIS A 242 8.58 -21.46 -1.19
N LYS A 243 8.30 -20.44 -2.01
CA LYS A 243 6.94 -20.10 -2.47
C LYS A 243 6.26 -21.31 -3.11
N ASN A 244 6.96 -21.99 -4.03
CA ASN A 244 6.43 -23.16 -4.72
C ASN A 244 6.16 -24.32 -3.77
N LYS A 245 6.99 -24.54 -2.74
CA LYS A 245 6.74 -25.56 -1.71
C LYS A 245 5.47 -25.27 -0.92
N ILE A 246 5.21 -24.01 -0.57
CA ILE A 246 4.01 -23.62 0.17
C ILE A 246 2.75 -23.73 -0.69
N GLN A 247 2.82 -23.36 -1.97
CA GLN A 247 1.66 -23.44 -2.87
C GLN A 247 1.25 -24.89 -3.20
N ASN A 248 2.18 -25.84 -3.09
CA ASN A 248 1.94 -27.27 -3.36
C ASN A 248 1.70 -28.12 -2.10
N ALA A 249 1.68 -27.52 -0.91
CA ALA A 249 1.47 -28.18 0.38
C ALA A 249 0.02 -28.03 0.86
#